data_AF-A0A3A0AYL3-F1
#
_entry.id   AF-A0A3A0AYL3-F1
#
_cell.length_a   1.000
_cell.length_b   1.000
_cell.length_c   1.000
_cell.angle_alpha   90.00
_cell.angle_beta   90.00
_cell.angle_gamma   90.00
#
_symmetry.space_group_name_H-M   'P 1'
#
loop_
_entity.id
_entity.type
_entity.pdbx_description
1 polymer ?
#
loop_
_entity_poly.entity_id
_entity_poly.type
_entity_poly.pdbx_seq_one_letter_code
_entity_poly.pdbx_strand_id
1 'polypeptide(L)'
;MPIPGELVFVIILALAFEFINGSQSSGNIVATMISSRAFSPRLALGMTALAEFSAPFIFGSLVARTFGGGIVDAQSITLRILIACLLGAISWNAVNWLLGIPSSSTHSLLGGLMGSTLAATGAHAIHFARLNLILLGLLATPVISFIAGFLVLRSVYFLARHSTPGINEFFRRSQAVTALSLAFSYGANDAQKTIGIITLGLVVSGA
;
A
#
# COMPACT_ATOMS: atom_id res chain seq x y z
N MET A 1 26.94 -16.93 8.37
CA MET A 1 27.09 -16.86 6.89
C MET A 1 26.96 -15.39 6.50
N PRO A 2 27.83 -14.83 5.64
CA PRO A 2 27.71 -13.42 5.27
C PRO A 2 26.40 -13.18 4.51
N ILE A 3 25.76 -12.03 4.75
CA ILE A 3 24.53 -11.63 4.05
C ILE A 3 24.84 -11.59 2.54
N PRO A 4 24.08 -12.28 1.67
CA PRO A 4 24.30 -12.23 0.24
C PRO A 4 24.15 -10.80 -0.27
N GLY A 5 25.07 -10.33 -1.12
CA GLY A 5 24.97 -8.98 -1.72
C GLY A 5 23.65 -8.77 -2.49
N GLU A 6 23.12 -9.84 -3.08
CA GLU A 6 21.80 -9.84 -3.74
C GLU A 6 20.66 -9.52 -2.76
N LEU A 7 20.72 -9.97 -1.49
CA LEU A 7 19.69 -9.69 -0.48
C LEU A 7 19.72 -8.22 -0.07
N VAL A 8 20.91 -7.65 0.14
CA VAL A 8 21.06 -6.22 0.42
C VAL A 8 20.46 -5.40 -0.73
N PHE A 9 20.69 -5.83 -1.97
CA PHE A 9 20.11 -5.17 -3.14
C PHE A 9 18.58 -5.28 -3.20
N VAL A 10 18.00 -6.46 -2.87
CA VAL A 10 16.55 -6.63 -2.73
C VAL A 10 15.99 -5.64 -1.69
N ILE A 11 16.64 -5.49 -0.53
CA ILE A 11 16.19 -4.56 0.52
C ILE A 11 16.23 -3.12 0.01
N ILE A 12 17.31 -2.70 -0.66
CA ILE A 12 17.41 -1.36 -1.25
C ILE A 12 16.28 -1.11 -2.25
N LEU A 13 16.02 -2.06 -3.15
CA LEU A 13 14.94 -1.95 -4.12
C LEU A 13 13.56 -1.93 -3.45
N ALA A 14 13.34 -2.74 -2.42
CA ALA A 14 12.08 -2.77 -1.68
C ALA A 14 11.82 -1.42 -0.99
N LEU A 15 12.84 -0.81 -0.37
CA LEU A 15 12.75 0.53 0.20
C LEU A 15 12.54 1.61 -0.87
N ALA A 16 13.17 1.49 -2.04
CA ALA A 16 12.95 2.40 -3.16
C ALA A 16 11.52 2.31 -3.69
N PHE A 17 10.97 1.09 -3.81
CA PHE A 17 9.58 0.86 -4.16
C PHE A 17 8.64 1.50 -3.14
N GLU A 18 8.88 1.30 -1.85
CA GLU A 18 8.08 1.88 -0.77
C GLU A 18 8.13 3.42 -0.78
N PHE A 19 9.31 4.01 -1.04
CA PHE A 19 9.45 5.46 -1.13
C PHE A 19 8.65 6.06 -2.29
N ILE A 20 8.72 5.44 -3.48
CA ILE A 20 7.92 5.86 -4.64
C ILE A 20 6.43 5.71 -4.33
N ASN A 21 6.04 4.60 -3.70
CA ASN A 21 4.66 4.35 -3.30
C ASN A 21 4.16 5.41 -2.31
N GLY A 22 4.90 5.68 -1.22
CA GLY A 22 4.53 6.69 -0.23
C GLY A 22 4.43 8.09 -0.82
N SER A 23 5.26 8.42 -1.81
CA SER A 23 5.18 9.70 -2.53
C SER A 23 3.86 9.85 -3.30
N GLN A 24 3.32 8.76 -3.86
CA GLN A 24 2.02 8.76 -4.54
C GLN A 24 0.86 8.72 -3.55
N SER A 25 0.92 7.85 -2.54
CA SER A 25 -0.13 7.64 -1.55
C SER A 25 -0.34 8.85 -0.63
N SER A 26 0.76 9.52 -0.22
CA SER A 26 0.69 10.70 0.65
C SER A 26 -0.19 11.81 0.08
N GLY A 27 -0.14 12.03 -1.24
CA GLY A 27 -1.00 12.99 -1.94
C GLY A 27 -2.49 12.70 -1.73
N ASN A 28 -2.90 11.44 -1.81
CA ASN A 28 -4.29 11.03 -1.62
C ASN A 28 -4.77 11.24 -0.18
N ILE A 29 -3.88 11.07 0.80
CA ILE A 29 -4.22 11.17 2.22
C ILE A 29 -4.36 12.63 2.66
N VAL A 30 -3.43 13.50 2.24
CA VAL A 30 -3.38 14.89 2.72
C VAL A 30 -4.23 15.86 1.89
N ALA A 31 -4.72 15.44 0.72
CA ALA A 31 -5.43 16.33 -0.21
C ALA A 31 -6.64 17.03 0.43
N THR A 32 -7.49 16.30 1.15
CA THR A 32 -8.74 16.85 1.72
C THR A 32 -8.47 17.86 2.83
N MET A 33 -7.50 17.56 3.71
CA MET A 33 -7.15 18.41 4.84
C MET A 33 -6.36 19.66 4.49
N ILE A 34 -5.54 19.61 3.43
CA ILE A 34 -4.84 20.79 2.91
C ILE A 34 -5.78 21.66 2.07
N SER A 35 -6.56 21.07 1.16
CA SER A 35 -7.45 21.84 0.27
C SER A 35 -8.58 22.55 1.02
N SER A 36 -9.11 21.91 2.07
CA SER A 36 -10.11 22.54 2.95
C SER A 36 -9.52 23.54 3.96
N ARG A 37 -8.19 23.71 3.96
CA ARG A 37 -7.44 24.56 4.90
C ARG A 37 -7.66 24.17 6.37
N ALA A 38 -7.97 22.90 6.62
CA ALA A 38 -8.12 22.38 7.98
C ALA A 38 -6.78 22.33 8.72
N PHE A 39 -5.71 21.98 8.00
CA PHE A 39 -4.35 21.88 8.52
C PHE A 39 -3.35 22.52 7.57
N SER A 40 -2.23 23.01 8.11
CA SER A 40 -1.11 23.46 7.27
C SER A 40 -0.44 22.26 6.59
N PRO A 41 0.14 22.42 5.38
CA PRO A 41 0.79 21.33 4.66
C PRO A 41 1.85 20.60 5.48
N ARG A 42 2.67 21.33 6.26
CA ARG A 42 3.71 20.74 7.11
C ARG A 42 3.14 19.85 8.20
N LEU A 43 2.06 20.29 8.84
CA LEU A 43 1.41 19.51 9.90
C LEU A 43 0.72 18.27 9.32
N ALA A 44 0.00 18.43 8.21
CA ALA A 44 -0.66 17.33 7.50
C ALA A 44 0.34 16.24 7.07
N LEU A 45 1.45 16.63 6.45
CA LEU A 45 2.50 15.68 6.06
C LEU A 45 3.16 15.01 7.28
N GLY A 46 3.46 15.77 8.33
CA GLY A 46 4.09 15.25 9.53
C GLY A 46 3.23 14.20 10.25
N MET A 47 1.94 14.47 10.42
CA MET A 47 1.03 13.51 11.06
C MET A 47 0.79 12.27 10.20
N THR A 48 0.66 12.43 8.89
CA THR A 48 0.51 11.30 7.96
C THR A 48 1.75 10.41 7.97
N ALA A 49 2.96 11.00 7.90
CA ALA A 49 4.20 10.24 7.94
C ALA A 49 4.36 9.44 9.25
N LEU A 50 4.05 10.05 10.40
CA LEU A 50 4.10 9.36 11.69
C LEU A 50 3.07 8.23 11.79
N ALA A 51 1.84 8.45 11.31
CA ALA A 51 0.79 7.45 11.32
C ALA A 51 1.13 6.27 10.39
N GLU A 52 1.56 6.54 9.14
CA GLU A 52 1.96 5.50 8.19
C GLU A 52 3.14 4.68 8.70
N PHE A 53 4.16 5.34 9.27
CA PHE A 53 5.31 4.67 9.87
C PHE A 53 4.90 3.78 11.05
N SER A 54 3.99 4.25 11.91
CA SER A 54 3.59 3.52 13.12
C SER A 54 2.61 2.37 12.82
N ALA A 55 1.81 2.49 11.76
CA ALA A 55 0.76 1.54 11.40
C ALA A 55 1.22 0.07 11.33
N PRO A 56 2.30 -0.31 10.60
CA PRO A 56 2.70 -1.71 10.49
C PRO A 56 3.09 -2.36 11.83
N PHE A 57 3.41 -1.57 12.86
CA PHE A 57 3.72 -2.06 14.20
C PHE A 57 2.48 -2.24 15.09
N ILE A 58 1.38 -1.57 14.74
CA ILE A 58 0.12 -1.58 15.50
C ILE A 58 -0.85 -2.61 14.92
N PHE A 59 -0.88 -2.72 13.58
CA PHE A 59 -1.81 -3.59 12.86
C PHE A 59 -1.18 -4.95 12.51
N GLY A 60 -2.03 -5.92 12.19
CA GLY A 60 -1.60 -7.30 11.89
C GLY A 60 -0.77 -7.43 10.62
N SER A 61 0.02 -8.51 10.54
CA SER A 61 0.95 -8.79 9.44
C SER A 61 0.33 -9.57 8.28
N LEU A 62 -0.99 -9.50 8.09
CA LEU A 62 -1.69 -10.38 7.14
C LEU A 62 -1.23 -10.12 5.69
N VAL A 63 -1.03 -8.85 5.34
CA VAL A 63 -0.52 -8.46 4.01
C VAL A 63 0.93 -8.92 3.81
N ALA A 64 1.78 -8.81 4.84
CA ALA A 64 3.14 -9.33 4.77
C ALA A 64 3.18 -10.83 4.56
N ARG A 65 2.29 -11.61 5.21
CA ARG A 65 2.17 -13.06 4.97
C ARG A 65 1.74 -13.38 3.54
N THR A 66 0.87 -12.56 2.96
CA THR A 66 0.44 -12.70 1.57
C THR A 66 1.61 -12.52 0.59
N PHE A 67 2.40 -11.45 0.74
CA PHE A 67 3.55 -11.20 -0.12
C PHE A 67 4.80 -12.02 0.25
N GLY A 68 4.87 -12.51 1.48
CA GLY A 68 5.99 -13.29 2.05
C GLY A 68 5.99 -14.79 1.74
N GLY A 69 5.24 -15.24 0.72
CA GLY A 69 5.05 -16.67 0.41
C GLY A 69 3.58 -17.10 0.36
N GLY A 70 2.65 -16.17 0.49
CA GLY A 70 1.23 -16.43 0.30
C GLY A 70 0.87 -16.71 -1.15
N ILE A 71 1.47 -15.98 -2.09
CA ILE A 71 1.08 -16.00 -3.53
C ILE A 71 1.98 -16.94 -4.34
N VAL A 72 3.23 -17.09 -3.92
CA VAL A 72 4.24 -17.88 -4.62
C VAL A 72 4.88 -18.88 -3.66
N ASP A 73 5.26 -20.04 -4.17
CA ASP A 73 6.01 -21.03 -3.41
C ASP A 73 7.43 -20.52 -3.16
N ALA A 74 7.74 -20.22 -1.90
CA ALA A 74 9.03 -19.66 -1.50
C ALA A 74 10.23 -20.54 -1.92
N GLN A 75 10.07 -21.86 -2.01
CA GLN A 75 11.15 -22.76 -2.43
C GLN A 75 11.52 -22.60 -3.91
N SER A 76 10.57 -22.10 -4.71
CA SER A 76 10.75 -21.85 -6.13
C SER A 76 11.27 -20.43 -6.42
N ILE A 77 11.33 -19.56 -5.41
CA ILE A 77 11.75 -18.17 -5.57
C ILE A 77 13.24 -18.01 -5.28
N THR A 78 13.91 -17.14 -6.04
CA THR A 78 15.30 -16.74 -5.82
C THR A 78 15.40 -15.23 -5.64
N LEU A 79 16.49 -14.74 -5.06
CA LEU A 79 16.73 -13.30 -4.92
C LEU A 79 16.70 -12.56 -6.27
N ARG A 80 17.14 -13.21 -7.36
CA ARG A 80 17.07 -12.66 -8.72
C ARG A 80 15.63 -12.47 -9.22
N ILE A 81 14.72 -13.39 -8.87
CA ILE A 81 13.29 -13.26 -9.18
C ILE A 81 12.67 -12.07 -8.43
N LEU A 82 13.07 -11.86 -7.17
CA LEU A 82 12.62 -10.71 -6.38
C LEU A 82 13.18 -9.38 -6.91
N ILE A 83 14.45 -9.36 -7.35
CA ILE A 83 15.04 -8.19 -8.01
C ILE A 83 14.26 -7.86 -9.28
N ALA A 84 13.98 -8.84 -10.15
CA ALA A 84 13.20 -8.64 -11.36
C ALA A 84 11.77 -8.15 -11.06
N CYS A 85 11.13 -8.72 -10.04
CA CYS A 85 9.82 -8.29 -9.54
C CYS A 85 9.84 -6.80 -9.14
N LEU A 86 10.78 -6.41 -8.28
CA LEU A 86 10.89 -5.04 -7.77
C LEU A 86 11.24 -4.05 -8.88
N LEU A 87 12.17 -4.39 -9.78
CA LEU A 87 12.49 -3.54 -10.92
C LEU A 87 11.28 -3.32 -11.84
N GLY A 88 10.50 -4.36 -12.12
CA GLY A 88 9.28 -4.25 -12.89
C GLY A 88 8.24 -3.36 -12.20
N ALA A 89 8.00 -3.59 -10.91
CA ALA A 89 7.05 -2.82 -10.12
C ALA A 89 7.46 -1.34 -9.99
N ILE A 90 8.74 -1.06 -9.72
CA ILE A 90 9.31 0.28 -9.65
C ILE A 90 9.20 0.99 -11.00
N SER A 91 9.60 0.32 -12.08
CA SER A 91 9.55 0.92 -13.42
C SER A 91 8.12 1.31 -13.78
N TRP A 92 7.15 0.43 -13.52
CA TRP A 92 5.73 0.72 -13.76
C TRP A 92 5.24 1.89 -12.90
N ASN A 93 5.57 1.92 -11.61
CA ASN A 93 5.18 3.03 -10.73
C ASN A 93 5.84 4.35 -11.13
N ALA A 94 7.12 4.33 -11.53
CA ALA A 94 7.85 5.50 -11.98
C ALA A 94 7.25 6.06 -13.28
N VAL A 95 6.93 5.22 -14.25
CA VAL A 95 6.27 5.64 -15.50
C VAL A 95 4.93 6.31 -15.21
N ASN A 96 4.08 5.67 -14.40
CA ASN A 96 2.78 6.26 -14.06
C ASN A 96 2.92 7.57 -13.29
N TRP A 97 3.89 7.66 -12.39
CA TRP A 97 4.19 8.90 -11.67
C TRP A 97 4.61 10.02 -12.61
N LEU A 98 5.52 9.75 -13.55
CA LEU A 98 5.97 10.72 -14.56
C LEU A 98 4.85 11.18 -15.48
N LEU A 99 3.89 10.29 -15.79
CA LEU A 99 2.72 10.60 -16.60
C LEU A 99 1.55 11.21 -15.81
N GLY A 100 1.66 11.31 -14.48
CA GLY A 100 0.57 11.78 -13.61
C GLY A 100 -0.64 10.84 -13.57
N ILE A 101 -0.46 9.58 -13.92
CA ILE A 101 -1.52 8.56 -13.93
C ILE A 101 -1.59 7.94 -12.53
N PRO A 102 -2.77 7.94 -11.86
CA PRO A 102 -2.92 7.26 -10.59
C PRO A 102 -2.76 5.75 -10.79
N SER A 103 -1.78 5.15 -10.11
CA SER A 103 -1.48 3.72 -10.20
C SER A 103 -1.66 3.04 -8.85
N SER A 104 -1.98 1.75 -8.88
CA SER A 104 -2.08 0.91 -7.69
C SER A 104 -0.76 0.16 -7.48
N SER A 105 -0.04 0.48 -6.41
CA SER A 105 1.19 -0.21 -6.03
C SER A 105 0.98 -1.70 -5.76
N THR A 106 -0.19 -2.10 -5.26
CA THR A 106 -0.56 -3.52 -5.11
C THR A 106 -0.57 -4.22 -6.46
N HIS A 107 -1.17 -3.62 -7.50
CA HIS A 107 -1.18 -4.20 -8.85
C HIS A 107 0.23 -4.23 -9.45
N SER A 108 1.01 -3.17 -9.27
CA SER A 108 2.39 -3.10 -9.75
C SER A 108 3.26 -4.22 -9.15
N LEU A 109 3.16 -4.42 -7.84
CA LEU A 109 3.95 -5.42 -7.14
C LEU A 109 3.46 -6.85 -7.43
N LEU A 110 2.15 -7.08 -7.49
CA LEU A 110 1.59 -8.37 -7.91
C LEU A 110 2.00 -8.70 -9.34
N GLY A 111 1.89 -7.74 -10.27
CA GLY A 111 2.30 -7.91 -11.66
C GLY A 111 3.78 -8.20 -11.79
N GLY A 112 4.63 -7.48 -11.05
CA GLY A 112 6.06 -7.74 -10.98
C GLY A 112 6.39 -9.14 -10.47
N LEU A 113 5.76 -9.55 -9.36
CA LEU A 113 5.98 -10.87 -8.74
C LEU A 113 5.50 -12.00 -9.65
N MET A 114 4.34 -11.83 -10.27
CA MET A 114 3.77 -12.84 -11.15
C MET A 114 4.53 -12.93 -12.47
N GLY A 115 4.90 -11.80 -13.07
CA GLY A 115 5.68 -11.77 -14.29
C GLY A 115 7.06 -12.40 -14.11
N SER A 116 7.78 -12.04 -13.04
CA SER A 116 9.11 -12.59 -12.79
C SER A 116 9.07 -14.08 -12.44
N THR A 117 8.09 -14.51 -11.63
CA THR A 117 7.92 -15.93 -11.28
C THR A 117 7.54 -16.75 -12.49
N LEU A 118 6.54 -16.30 -13.27
CA LEU A 118 6.11 -17.02 -14.49
C LEU A 118 7.26 -17.15 -15.49
N ALA A 119 8.09 -16.12 -15.66
CA ALA A 119 9.23 -16.16 -16.56
C ALA A 119 10.35 -17.10 -16.09
N ALA A 120 10.59 -17.18 -14.77
CA ALA A 120 11.72 -17.94 -14.22
C ALA A 120 11.38 -19.40 -13.91
N THR A 121 10.19 -19.66 -13.38
CA THR A 121 9.77 -21.00 -12.93
C THR A 121 8.57 -21.53 -13.69
N GLY A 122 7.78 -20.68 -14.33
CA GLY A 122 6.50 -21.08 -14.89
C GLY A 122 5.37 -21.07 -13.86
N ALA A 123 4.16 -21.44 -14.31
CA ALA A 123 2.92 -21.21 -13.56
C ALA A 123 2.76 -22.08 -12.30
N HIS A 124 3.50 -23.18 -12.17
CA HIS A 124 3.33 -24.14 -11.06
C HIS A 124 3.74 -23.57 -9.69
N ALA A 125 4.65 -22.58 -9.67
CA ALA A 125 5.07 -21.90 -8.44
C ALA A 125 4.04 -20.87 -7.93
N ILE A 126 2.92 -20.67 -8.65
CA ILE A 126 1.91 -19.64 -8.34
C ILE A 126 0.69 -20.29 -7.69
N HIS A 127 0.31 -19.79 -6.53
CA HIS A 127 -0.90 -20.20 -5.82
C HIS A 127 -2.12 -19.48 -6.38
N PHE A 128 -2.61 -19.91 -7.55
CA PHE A 128 -3.74 -19.26 -8.25
C PHE A 128 -5.00 -19.08 -7.41
N ALA A 129 -5.32 -20.02 -6.51
CA ALA A 129 -6.46 -19.88 -5.62
C ALA A 129 -6.34 -18.64 -4.72
N ARG A 130 -5.15 -18.38 -4.16
CA ARG A 130 -4.89 -17.21 -3.32
C ARG A 130 -4.79 -15.94 -4.16
N LEU A 131 -4.15 -16.01 -5.33
CA LEU A 131 -4.11 -14.89 -6.28
C LEU A 131 -5.54 -14.42 -6.64
N ASN A 132 -6.43 -15.36 -6.97
CA ASN A 132 -7.81 -15.05 -7.32
C ASN A 132 -8.57 -14.36 -6.18
N LEU A 133 -8.36 -14.78 -4.93
CA LEU A 133 -8.96 -14.09 -3.78
C LEU A 133 -8.48 -12.64 -3.65
N ILE A 134 -7.20 -12.37 -3.92
CA ILE A 134 -6.65 -11.02 -3.90
C ILE A 134 -7.23 -10.18 -5.05
N LEU A 135 -7.30 -10.74 -6.25
CA LEU A 135 -7.87 -10.06 -7.41
C LEU A 135 -9.36 -9.74 -7.20
N LEU A 136 -10.12 -10.68 -6.64
CA LEU A 136 -11.52 -10.44 -6.25
C LEU A 136 -11.62 -9.34 -5.20
N GLY A 137 -10.74 -9.32 -4.20
CA GLY A 137 -10.67 -8.25 -3.21
C GLY A 137 -10.36 -6.88 -3.84
N LEU A 138 -9.43 -6.83 -4.78
CA LEU A 138 -9.07 -5.61 -5.52
C LEU A 138 -10.23 -5.08 -6.38
N LEU A 139 -11.02 -5.96 -6.97
CA LEU A 139 -12.21 -5.59 -7.74
C LEU A 139 -13.40 -5.19 -6.86
N ALA A 140 -13.57 -5.87 -5.72
CA ALA A 140 -14.70 -5.63 -4.83
C ALA A 140 -14.53 -4.37 -3.98
N THR A 141 -13.29 -4.06 -3.55
CA THR A 141 -13.04 -2.96 -2.61
C THR A 141 -13.48 -1.58 -3.12
N PRO A 142 -13.32 -1.18 -4.39
CA PRO A 142 -13.84 0.11 -4.87
C PRO A 142 -15.37 0.19 -4.78
N VAL A 143 -16.07 -0.89 -5.13
CA VAL A 143 -17.54 -0.95 -5.07
C VAL A 143 -18.03 -0.85 -3.63
N ILE A 144 -17.43 -1.65 -2.74
CA ILE A 144 -17.77 -1.65 -1.30
C ILE A 144 -17.47 -0.27 -0.70
N SER A 145 -16.32 0.32 -1.02
CA SER A 145 -15.91 1.63 -0.49
C SER A 145 -16.80 2.76 -1.02
N PHE A 146 -17.25 2.66 -2.27
CA PHE A 146 -18.19 3.62 -2.85
C PHE A 146 -19.55 3.57 -2.13
N ILE A 147 -20.11 2.37 -1.93
CA ILE A 147 -21.38 2.20 -1.22
C ILE A 147 -21.26 2.68 0.23
N ALA A 148 -20.21 2.26 0.95
CA ALA A 148 -19.96 2.66 2.32
C ALA A 148 -19.78 4.19 2.43
N GLY A 149 -18.98 4.79 1.55
CA GLY A 149 -18.76 6.23 1.48
C GLY A 149 -20.05 7.00 1.20
N PHE A 150 -20.90 6.51 0.29
CA PHE A 150 -22.20 7.10 0.01
C PHE A 150 -23.14 7.05 1.22
N LEU A 151 -23.18 5.93 1.95
CA LEU A 151 -23.99 5.79 3.16
C LEU A 151 -23.51 6.72 4.29
N VAL A 152 -22.19 6.83 4.49
CA VAL A 152 -21.61 7.76 5.46
C VAL A 152 -21.96 9.20 5.07
N LEU A 153 -21.79 9.58 3.80
CA LEU A 153 -22.13 10.91 3.30
C LEU A 153 -23.61 11.25 3.55
N ARG A 154 -24.52 10.33 3.20
CA ARG A 154 -25.96 10.50 3.44
C ARG A 154 -26.28 10.68 4.91
N SER A 155 -25.62 9.91 5.78
CA SER A 155 -25.79 10.00 7.23
C SER A 155 -25.32 11.35 7.77
N VAL A 156 -24.15 11.82 7.33
CA VAL A 156 -23.63 13.14 7.70
C VAL A 156 -24.59 14.26 7.28
N TYR A 157 -25.09 14.26 6.03
CA TYR A 157 -26.06 15.25 5.59
C TYR A 157 -27.37 15.21 6.38
N PHE A 158 -27.87 14.02 6.68
CA PHE A 158 -29.09 13.85 7.46
C PHE A 158 -28.93 14.42 8.88
N LEU A 159 -27.81 14.13 9.55
CA LEU A 159 -27.52 14.61 10.90
C LEU A 159 -27.24 16.12 10.93
N ALA A 160 -26.63 16.68 9.89
CA ALA A 160 -26.28 18.09 9.80
C ALA A 160 -27.39 18.99 9.23
N ARG A 161 -28.55 18.44 8.86
CA ARG A 161 -29.59 19.15 8.07
C ARG A 161 -30.20 20.40 8.73
N HIS A 162 -30.09 20.52 10.05
CA HIS A 162 -30.59 21.67 10.82
C HIS A 162 -29.47 22.44 11.52
N SER A 163 -28.21 22.18 11.15
CA SER A 163 -27.05 22.80 11.78
C SER A 163 -26.78 24.19 11.21
N THR A 164 -26.26 25.08 12.06
CA THR A 164 -25.81 26.40 11.65
C THR A 164 -24.41 26.31 11.00
N PRO A 165 -23.93 27.36 10.30
CA PRO A 165 -22.58 27.38 9.73
C PRO A 165 -21.43 27.11 10.72
N GLY A 166 -21.69 27.22 12.04
CA GLY A 166 -20.74 26.86 13.09
C GLY A 166 -20.31 25.39 13.09
N ILE A 167 -21.09 24.48 12.48
CA ILE A 167 -20.72 23.05 12.36
C ILE A 167 -19.44 22.84 11.54
N ASN A 168 -19.04 23.81 10.70
CA ASN A 168 -17.78 23.76 9.95
C ASN A 168 -16.56 23.64 10.87
N GLU A 169 -16.60 24.21 12.07
CA GLU A 169 -15.54 24.05 13.07
C GLU A 169 -15.39 22.60 13.51
N PHE A 170 -16.52 21.93 13.77
CA PHE A 170 -16.55 20.53 14.13
C PHE A 170 -16.01 19.64 13.00
N PHE A 171 -16.44 19.87 11.76
CA PHE A 171 -15.92 19.12 10.61
C PHE A 171 -14.42 19.37 10.39
N ARG A 172 -13.97 20.62 10.52
CA ARG A 172 -12.54 20.95 10.40
C ARG A 172 -11.69 20.20 11.41
N ARG A 173 -12.14 20.12 12.68
CA ARG A 173 -11.43 19.36 13.73
C ARG A 173 -11.49 17.85 13.49
N SER A 174 -12.65 17.34 13.05
CA SER A 174 -12.87 15.91 12.79
C SER A 174 -11.99 15.38 11.65
N GLN A 175 -11.55 16.25 10.73
CA GLN A 175 -10.64 15.85 9.66
C GLN A 175 -9.31 15.28 10.17
N ALA A 176 -8.82 15.67 11.36
CA ALA A 176 -7.65 15.02 11.95
C ALA A 176 -7.88 13.52 12.15
N VAL A 177 -9.04 13.15 12.70
CA VAL A 177 -9.38 11.76 12.99
C VAL A 177 -9.52 10.95 11.71
N THR A 178 -10.23 11.50 10.71
CA THR A 178 -10.40 10.81 9.42
C THR A 178 -9.09 10.70 8.64
N ALA A 179 -8.25 11.75 8.65
CA ALA A 179 -6.95 11.73 8.00
C ALA A 179 -5.99 10.74 8.66
N LEU A 180 -5.93 10.70 10.00
CA LEU A 180 -5.15 9.69 10.72
C LEU A 180 -5.66 8.28 10.44
N SER A 181 -6.98 8.07 10.46
CA SER A 181 -7.57 6.76 10.17
C SER A 181 -7.20 6.28 8.76
N LEU A 182 -7.22 7.19 7.78
CA LEU A 182 -6.80 6.92 6.42
C LEU A 182 -5.30 6.63 6.34
N ALA A 183 -4.45 7.46 6.95
CA ALA A 183 -3.00 7.26 6.99
C ALA A 183 -2.61 5.93 7.65
N PHE A 184 -3.23 5.57 8.77
CA PHE A 184 -3.04 4.27 9.41
C PHE A 184 -3.47 3.12 8.49
N SER A 185 -4.58 3.26 7.77
CA SER A 185 -5.05 2.24 6.83
C SER A 185 -4.07 2.04 5.68
N TYR A 186 -3.49 3.14 5.14
CA TYR A 186 -2.44 3.08 4.13
C TYR A 186 -1.18 2.40 4.67
N GLY A 187 -0.63 2.85 5.80
CA GLY A 187 0.58 2.25 6.38
C GLY A 187 0.41 0.78 6.79
N ALA A 188 -0.77 0.40 7.28
CA ALA A 188 -1.07 -0.99 7.62
C ALA A 188 -1.15 -1.90 6.39
N ASN A 189 -1.39 -1.34 5.21
CA ASN A 189 -1.49 -2.09 3.96
C ASN A 189 -0.18 -2.03 3.16
N ASP A 190 0.31 -0.82 2.87
CA ASP A 190 1.42 -0.56 1.96
C ASP A 190 2.76 -1.04 2.54
N ALA A 191 3.12 -0.58 3.74
CA ALA A 191 4.38 -0.97 4.37
C ALA A 191 4.48 -2.50 4.56
N GLN A 192 3.35 -3.16 4.84
CA GLN A 192 3.31 -4.62 4.99
C GLN A 192 3.63 -5.37 3.68
N LYS A 193 3.38 -4.78 2.49
CA LYS A 193 3.78 -5.40 1.21
C LYS A 193 5.30 -5.46 1.10
N THR A 194 5.96 -4.35 1.39
CA THR A 194 7.42 -4.23 1.38
C THR A 194 8.05 -5.13 2.43
N ILE A 195 7.50 -5.16 3.66
CA ILE A 195 7.91 -6.11 4.71
C ILE A 195 7.76 -7.56 4.22
N GLY A 196 6.67 -7.89 3.53
CA GLY A 196 6.45 -9.22 2.97
C GLY A 196 7.52 -9.62 1.95
N ILE A 197 7.88 -8.74 1.02
CA ILE A 197 8.93 -8.99 0.03
C ILE A 197 10.31 -9.15 0.68
N ILE A 198 10.64 -8.29 1.65
CA ILE A 198 11.90 -8.41 2.41
C ILE A 198 11.94 -9.73 3.17
N THR A 199 10.83 -10.11 3.80
CA THR A 199 10.70 -11.39 4.52
C THR A 199 10.88 -12.58 3.58
N LEU A 200 10.29 -12.54 2.39
CA LEU A 200 10.49 -13.57 1.37
C LEU A 200 11.96 -13.66 0.95
N GLY A 201 12.63 -12.52 0.77
CA GLY A 201 14.06 -12.46 0.47
C GLY A 201 14.93 -13.10 1.57
N LEU A 202 14.63 -12.79 2.84
CA LEU A 202 15.31 -13.39 3.99
C LEU A 202 15.14 -14.92 4.00
N VAL A 203 13.90 -15.40 3.90
CA VAL A 203 13.56 -16.83 3.89
C VAL A 203 14.27 -17.57 2.76
N VAL A 204 14.24 -17.03 1.54
CA VAL A 204 14.89 -17.63 0.36
C VAL A 204 16.41 -17.67 0.48
N SER A 205 17.00 -16.67 1.15
CA SER A 205 18.44 -16.61 1.37
C SER A 205 18.94 -17.46 2.54
N GLY A 206 18.04 -18.04 3.34
CA GLY A 206 18.37 -18.78 4.56
C GLY A 206 18.92 -17.89 5.68
N ALA A 207 18.54 -16.60 5.69
CA ALA A 207 18.96 -15.59 6.65
C ALA A 207 17.95 -15.38 7.78
#